data_AF-A0A5K7XHQ2-F1
#
_entry.id   AF-A0A5K7XHQ2-F1
#
_cell.length_a   1.000
_cell.length_b   1.000
_cell.length_c   1.000
_cell.angle_alpha   90.00
_cell.angle_beta   90.00
_cell.angle_gamma   90.00
#
_symmetry.space_group_name_H-M   'P 1'
#
loop_
_entity.id
_entity.type
_entity.pdbx_description
1 polymer ?
#
loop_
_entity_poly.entity_id
_entity_poly.type
_entity_poly.pdbx_seq_one_letter_code
_entity_poly.pdbx_strand_id
1 'polypeptide(L)' 'MTVRIVGHGEQEVRRVTCGRCSGVLEYSKNDVQSEPRYDSSGNYDGERRWINCPQCTSQVEVAD' A
#
# COMPACT_ATOMS: atom_id res chain seq x y z
N MET A 1 35.51 -6.13 5.44
CA MET A 1 34.19 -5.57 5.08
C MET A 1 33.23 -5.98 6.16
N THR A 2 32.65 -5.03 6.89
CA THR A 2 31.74 -5.32 8.00
C THR A 2 30.33 -5.00 7.54
N VAL A 3 29.56 -6.05 7.24
CA VAL A 3 28.13 -5.92 6.95
C VAL A 3 27.41 -5.68 8.28
N ARG A 4 26.53 -4.67 8.33
CA ARG A 4 25.70 -4.37 9.50
C ARG A 4 24.23 -4.37 9.10
N ILE A 5 23.39 -4.91 9.95
CA ILE A 5 21.93 -4.88 9.79
C ILE A 5 21.49 -3.43 10.00
N VAL A 6 20.86 -2.83 9.00
CA VAL A 6 20.30 -1.45 9.05
C VAL A 6 18.80 -1.43 9.35
N GLY A 7 18.20 -2.60 9.55
CA GLY A 7 16.81 -2.79 9.92
C GLY A 7 16.36 -4.23 9.68
N HIS A 8 15.39 -4.71 10.46
CA HIS A 8 14.63 -5.93 10.14
C HIS A 8 13.52 -5.53 9.15
N GLY A 9 13.23 -6.38 8.16
CA GLY A 9 12.45 -6.12 6.94
C GLY A 9 10.95 -5.76 7.11
N GLU A 10 10.58 -5.08 8.19
CA GLU A 10 9.23 -4.70 8.57
C GLU A 10 8.95 -3.21 8.31
N GLN A 11 10.00 -2.41 8.09
CA GLN A 11 9.94 -0.98 7.80
C GLN A 11 10.35 -0.66 6.35
N GLU A 12 9.97 -1.50 5.40
CA GLU A 12 10.11 -1.12 3.99
C GLU A 12 9.08 -0.01 3.71
N VAL A 13 9.50 1.23 3.96
CA VAL A 13 8.68 2.42 3.75
C VAL A 13 8.58 2.68 2.25
N ARG A 14 7.36 2.60 1.75
CA ARG A 14 7.00 2.85 0.36
C ARG A 14 6.32 4.19 0.24
N ARG A 15 6.38 4.78 -0.95
CA ARG A 15 5.80 6.09 -1.23
C ARG A 15 4.83 5.98 -2.38
N VAL A 16 3.66 6.61 -2.21
CA VAL A 16 2.65 6.72 -3.25
C VAL A 16 2.09 8.13 -3.25
N THR A 17 1.75 8.63 -4.44
CA THR A 17 1.10 9.94 -4.57
C THR A 17 -0.41 9.75 -4.53
N CYS A 18 -1.10 10.45 -3.63
CA CYS A 18 -2.54 10.47 -3.62
C CYS A 18 -3.06 11.19 -4.87
N GLY A 19 -3.79 10.47 -5.73
CA GLY A 19 -4.36 11.04 -6.96
C GLY A 19 -5.43 12.13 -6.76
N ARG A 20 -5.94 12.30 -5.52
CA ARG A 20 -6.98 13.33 -5.22
C ARG A 20 -6.41 14.64 -4.70
N CYS A 21 -5.47 14.59 -3.74
CA CYS A 21 -4.92 15.78 -3.11
C CYS A 21 -3.45 16.03 -3.46
N SER A 22 -2.86 15.19 -4.31
CA SER A 22 -1.46 15.24 -4.74
C SER A 22 -0.44 15.14 -3.60
N GLY A 23 -0.88 14.74 -2.40
CA GLY A 23 0.00 14.50 -1.26
C GLY A 23 0.83 13.23 -1.46
N VAL A 24 2.13 13.30 -1.17
CA VAL A 24 3.00 12.12 -1.13
C VAL A 24 2.81 11.43 0.21
N LEU A 25 2.33 10.19 0.17
CA LEU A 25 2.07 9.35 1.34
C LEU A 25 3.23 8.38 1.49
N GLU A 26 3.75 8.26 2.70
CA GLU A 26 4.70 7.23 3.08
C GLU A 26 3.96 6.19 3.93
N TYR A 27 4.12 4.91 3.58
CA TYR A 27 3.38 3.81 4.20
C TYR A 27 4.26 2.56 4.30
N SER A 28 3.98 1.73 5.30
CA SER A 28 4.58 0.41 5.48
C SER A 28 3.58 -0.68 5.06
N LYS A 29 4.04 -1.92 4.92
CA LYS A 29 3.14 -3.06 4.61
C LYS A 29 2.00 -3.22 5.62
N ASN A 30 2.22 -2.86 6.89
CA ASN A 30 1.21 -2.91 7.93
C ASN A 30 0.08 -1.87 7.77
N ASP A 31 0.30 -0.81 6.99
CA ASP A 31 -0.70 0.22 6.73
C ASP A 31 -1.63 -0.16 5.55
N VAL A 32 -1.26 -1.19 4.79
CA VAL A 32 -2.01 -1.63 3.59
C VAL A 32 -3.20 -2.47 4.00
N GLN A 33 -4.39 -2.05 3.55
CA GLN A 33 -5.61 -2.85 3.62
C GLN A 33 -5.74 -3.68 2.35
N SER A 34 -6.24 -4.91 2.47
CA SER A 34 -6.45 -5.81 1.35
C SER A 34 -7.81 -6.50 1.43
N GLU A 35 -8.48 -6.66 0.30
CA GLU A 35 -9.70 -7.44 0.17
C GLU A 35 -9.66 -8.29 -1.11
N PRO A 36 -10.14 -9.55 -1.08
CA PRO A 36 -10.26 -10.37 -2.28
C PRO A 36 -11.20 -9.70 -3.28
N ARG A 37 -10.73 -9.57 -4.52
CA ARG A 37 -11.48 -9.06 -5.66
C ARG A 37 -11.99 -10.24 -6.46
N TYR A 38 -13.23 -10.15 -6.92
CA TYR A 38 -13.83 -11.14 -7.80
C TYR A 38 -14.25 -10.45 -9.11
N ASP A 39 -14.07 -11.14 -10.22
CA ASP A 39 -14.54 -10.66 -11.51
C ASP A 39 -16.09 -10.74 -11.59
N SER A 40 -16.68 -10.16 -12.64
CA SER A 40 -18.14 -10.14 -12.81
C SER A 40 -18.78 -11.53 -12.93
N SER A 41 -17.99 -12.56 -13.22
CA SER A 41 -18.40 -13.97 -13.28
C SER A 41 -18.21 -14.71 -11.95
N GLY A 42 -17.67 -14.03 -10.93
CA GLY A 42 -17.47 -14.56 -9.59
C GLY A 42 -16.20 -15.38 -9.39
N ASN A 43 -15.25 -15.37 -10.34
CA ASN A 43 -13.94 -15.97 -10.10
C ASN A 43 -13.02 -14.98 -9.37
N TYR A 44 -12.06 -15.54 -8.65
CA TYR A 44 -11.06 -14.75 -7.94
C TYR A 44 -10.15 -14.00 -8.93
N ASP A 45 -10.16 -12.67 -8.81
CA ASP A 45 -9.44 -11.69 -9.65
C ASP A 45 -8.36 -10.97 -8.82
N GLY A 46 -7.72 -11.70 -7.91
CA GLY A 46 -6.65 -11.19 -7.05
C GLY A 46 -7.13 -10.41 -5.83
N GLU A 47 -6.24 -9.61 -5.26
CA GLU A 47 -6.52 -8.81 -4.07
C GLU A 47 -6.45 -7.34 -4.43
N ARG A 48 -7.50 -6.58 -4.06
CA ARG A 48 -7.44 -5.13 -4.09
C ARG A 48 -6.69 -4.67 -2.85
N ARG A 49 -5.63 -3.89 -3.02
CA ARG A 49 -4.81 -3.35 -1.92
C ARG A 49 -4.83 -1.83 -1.93
N TRP A 50 -5.07 -1.21 -0.78
CA TRP A 50 -5.14 0.26 -0.69
C TRP A 50 -4.71 0.78 0.68
N ILE A 51 -4.31 2.06 0.70
CA ILE A 51 -4.14 2.86 1.92
C ILE A 51 -5.13 4.02 1.92
N ASN A 52 -5.43 4.56 3.10
CA ASN A 52 -6.27 5.75 3.22
C ASN A 52 -5.39 7.00 3.32
N CYS A 53 -5.63 7.98 2.45
CA CYS A 53 -4.95 9.27 2.58
C CYS A 53 -5.44 9.99 3.86
N PRO A 54 -4.56 10.31 4.83
CA PRO A 54 -4.96 10.98 6.07
C PRO A 54 -5.45 12.41 5.84
N GLN A 55 -5.07 13.04 4.73
CA GLN A 55 -5.46 14.42 4.41
C GLN A 55 -6.86 14.51 3.79
N CYS A 56 -7.18 13.65 2.82
CA CYS A 56 -8.42 13.75 2.03
C CYS A 56 -9.32 12.50 2.14
N THR A 57 -8.98 11.59 3.07
CA THR A 57 -9.68 10.33 3.39
C THR A 57 -9.94 9.40 2.21
N SER A 58 -9.29 9.67 1.07
CA SER A 58 -9.51 8.91 -0.16
C SER A 58 -8.64 7.66 -0.18
N GLN A 59 -9.21 6.58 -0.72
CA GLN A 59 -8.50 5.33 -0.93
C GLN A 59 -7.50 5.50 -2.07
N VAL A 60 -6.25 5.13 -1.81
CA VAL A 60 -5.15 5.13 -2.78
C VAL A 60 -4.74 3.68 -2.99
N GLU A 61 -4.97 3.15 -4.18
CA GLU A 61 -4.55 1.79 -4.54
C GLU A 61 -3.04 1.71 -4.62
N VAL A 62 -2.48 0.64 -4.05
CA VAL A 62 -1.05 0.38 -3.98
C VAL A 62 -0.75 -1.00 -4.55
N ALA A 63 0.28 -1.11 -5.37
CA ALA A 63 0.82 -2.39 -5.82
C ALA A 63 1.94 -2.83 -4.85
N ASP A 64 2.08 -4.14 -4.61
CA ASP A 64 3.22 -4.65 -3.83
C ASP A 64 4.55 -4.59 -4.61
#